data_AF-A0A3B0K523-F1
#
_entry.id   AF-A0A3B0K523-F1
#
_cell.length_a   1.000
_cell.length_b   1.000
_cell.length_c   1.000
_cell.angle_alpha   90.00
_cell.angle_beta   90.00
_cell.angle_gamma   90.00
#
_symmetry.space_group_name_H-M   'P 1'
#
loop_
_entity.id
_entity.type
_entity.pdbx_description
1 polymer ?
#
loop_
_entity_poly.entity_id
_entity_poly.type
_entity_poly.pdbx_seq_one_letter_code
_entity_poly.pdbx_strand_id
1 'polypeptide(L)'
;MFWLPFVMKLFMKNKWNMLLLTVMAMVVVLPPLGAARETSDHDTATNATCKHATDMWGDPNPNLFYVCSEDGQQPLQLQCPQGRGFFNGLGYLGCLPYDHWPACQLATDATATATATATAAGCDSDSEHFTQPWPATDPNQFYMCPATAATPLLLNCTPGKGFVATSDAVGCADWTVWRREMQCEDYY
;
A
#
# COMPACT_ATOMS: atom_id res chain seq x y z
N MET A 1 -62.77 54.31 -20.19
CA MET A 1 -61.29 54.27 -20.15
C MET A 1 -60.86 53.37 -21.31
N PHE A 2 -60.31 54.00 -22.36
CA PHE A 2 -60.01 53.48 -23.71
C PHE A 2 -58.85 52.45 -23.69
N TRP A 3 -59.00 51.27 -24.31
CA TRP A 3 -58.53 50.81 -25.65
C TRP A 3 -57.19 50.02 -25.68
N LEU A 4 -57.23 48.89 -26.41
CA LEU A 4 -56.21 47.94 -26.90
C LEU A 4 -55.11 48.60 -27.80
N PRO A 5 -54.23 47.87 -28.55
CA PRO A 5 -53.46 46.60 -28.41
C PRO A 5 -51.95 46.80 -28.78
N PHE A 6 -51.13 45.75 -28.92
CA PHE A 6 -50.32 45.43 -30.14
C PHE A 6 -49.27 44.33 -29.91
N VAL A 7 -49.21 43.43 -30.90
CA VAL A 7 -48.25 42.34 -31.13
C VAL A 7 -47.27 42.79 -32.24
N MET A 8 -46.17 42.03 -32.45
CA MET A 8 -45.20 42.06 -33.58
C MET A 8 -44.10 43.14 -33.50
N LYS A 9 -42.89 42.98 -34.03
CA LYS A 9 -41.99 41.88 -34.48
C LYS A 9 -40.77 42.66 -35.05
N LEU A 10 -39.57 42.08 -34.98
CA LEU A 10 -38.37 42.43 -35.76
C LEU A 10 -37.77 43.85 -35.59
N PHE A 11 -36.47 43.94 -35.33
CA PHE A 11 -35.46 44.04 -36.39
C PHE A 11 -34.02 43.89 -35.85
N MET A 12 -33.22 43.20 -36.65
CA MET A 12 -31.79 42.94 -36.52
C MET A 12 -30.93 44.20 -36.35
N LYS A 13 -29.87 44.10 -35.54
CA LYS A 13 -28.54 44.66 -35.83
C LYS A 13 -27.51 43.95 -34.94
N ASN A 14 -27.06 42.76 -35.29
CA ASN A 14 -25.92 42.51 -36.17
C ASN A 14 -24.72 43.45 -35.92
N LYS A 15 -23.73 42.84 -35.26
CA LYS A 15 -22.29 43.01 -35.39
C LYS A 15 -21.66 44.29 -34.83
N TRP A 16 -20.60 44.00 -34.07
CA TRP A 16 -19.35 44.76 -34.01
C TRP A 16 -19.27 45.88 -32.97
N ASN A 17 -19.23 45.53 -31.67
CA ASN A 17 -18.36 46.15 -30.65
C ASN A 17 -18.79 45.75 -29.23
N MET A 18 -18.57 44.50 -28.85
CA MET A 18 -18.73 44.06 -27.45
C MET A 18 -17.55 43.15 -27.07
N LEU A 19 -16.34 43.56 -27.46
CA LEU A 19 -15.10 42.83 -27.13
C LEU A 19 -14.10 43.69 -26.32
N LEU A 20 -14.52 44.87 -25.84
CA LEU A 20 -13.58 45.88 -25.31
C LEU A 20 -13.97 46.49 -23.96
N LEU A 21 -15.04 46.00 -23.30
CA LEU A 21 -15.56 46.63 -22.07
C LEU A 21 -15.67 45.70 -20.85
N THR A 22 -15.20 44.46 -20.91
CA THR A 22 -15.21 43.51 -19.78
C THR A 22 -13.87 43.33 -19.07
N VAL A 23 -12.89 44.21 -19.30
CA VAL A 23 -11.50 44.02 -18.78
C VAL A 23 -11.23 44.73 -17.43
N MET A 24 -12.15 45.50 -16.86
CA MET A 24 -11.83 46.35 -15.68
C MET A 24 -12.85 46.31 -14.54
N ALA A 25 -13.32 45.12 -14.12
CA ALA A 25 -14.11 44.99 -12.89
C ALA A 25 -14.17 43.56 -12.31
N MET A 26 -13.04 42.98 -11.91
CA MET A 26 -12.99 41.96 -10.84
C MET A 26 -11.61 41.96 -10.19
N VAL A 27 -11.40 42.89 -9.26
CA VAL A 27 -10.36 42.81 -8.24
C VAL A 27 -11.09 42.74 -6.91
N VAL A 28 -11.48 41.53 -6.48
CA VAL A 28 -11.85 41.22 -5.09
C VAL A 28 -11.58 39.73 -4.82
N VAL A 29 -10.51 39.49 -4.06
CA VAL A 29 -10.27 38.37 -3.11
C VAL A 29 -10.24 36.94 -3.67
N LEU A 30 -9.04 36.48 -4.04
CA LEU A 30 -8.66 35.06 -3.97
C LEU A 30 -7.87 34.81 -2.68
N PRO A 31 -8.17 33.77 -1.88
CA PRO A 31 -7.20 33.24 -0.93
C PRO A 31 -6.05 32.58 -1.73
N PRO A 32 -4.80 32.60 -1.25
CA PRO A 32 -3.75 31.83 -1.91
C PRO A 32 -4.14 30.35 -1.82
N LEU A 33 -4.36 29.71 -2.97
CA LEU A 33 -4.15 28.28 -3.10
C LEU A 33 -2.66 28.06 -2.82
N GLY A 34 -2.33 27.91 -1.54
CA GLY A 34 -1.15 27.15 -1.15
C GLY A 34 -1.32 25.79 -1.79
N ALA A 35 -0.40 25.43 -2.69
CA ALA A 35 -0.25 24.06 -3.12
C ALA A 35 -0.26 23.20 -1.86
N ALA A 36 -1.29 22.36 -1.71
CA ALA A 36 -1.22 21.21 -0.85
C ALA A 36 -0.13 20.33 -1.45
N ARG A 37 1.12 20.66 -1.11
CA ARG A 37 2.23 19.75 -1.16
C ARG A 37 1.83 18.71 -0.13
N GLU A 38 1.37 17.55 -0.60
CA GLU A 38 1.43 16.34 0.20
C GLU A 38 2.92 16.13 0.48
N THR A 39 3.42 16.80 1.52
CA THR A 39 4.48 16.24 2.33
C THR A 39 3.86 15.01 2.94
N SER A 40 3.96 13.89 2.22
CA SER A 40 4.07 12.58 2.83
C SER A 40 5.24 12.70 3.80
N ASP A 41 4.93 13.16 5.00
CA ASP A 41 5.83 13.20 6.14
C ASP A 41 6.01 11.75 6.57
N HIS A 42 6.81 11.05 5.78
CA HIS A 42 7.29 9.72 6.05
C HIS A 42 8.62 9.85 6.80
N ASP A 43 8.67 10.77 7.77
CA ASP A 43 9.72 10.79 8.80
C ASP A 43 9.43 9.68 9.81
N THR A 44 9.48 8.43 9.33
CA THR A 44 10.01 7.36 10.17
C THR A 44 11.52 7.39 9.97
N ALA A 45 12.17 8.40 10.56
CA ALA A 45 13.62 8.54 10.54
C ALA A 45 14.23 7.34 11.28
N THR A 46 14.53 6.28 10.54
CA THR A 46 15.57 5.32 10.94
C THR A 46 16.86 6.12 11.08
N ASN A 47 17.52 6.02 12.23
CA ASN A 47 18.76 6.72 12.58
C ASN A 47 19.97 6.22 11.76
N ALA A 48 19.75 5.89 10.49
CA ALA A 48 20.71 5.33 9.56
C ALA A 48 21.36 6.49 8.79
N THR A 49 22.65 6.71 9.05
CA THR A 49 23.46 7.67 8.31
C THR A 49 23.99 7.00 7.04
N CYS A 50 23.77 7.62 5.89
CA CYS A 50 24.36 7.18 4.62
C CYS A 50 25.89 7.19 4.70
N LYS A 51 26.52 6.04 4.38
CA LYS A 51 27.99 5.96 4.28
C LYS A 51 28.46 6.01 2.83
N HIS A 52 27.70 5.38 1.92
CA HIS A 52 27.96 5.36 0.49
C HIS A 52 26.66 5.47 -0.32
N ALA A 53 26.74 6.05 -1.53
CA ALA A 53 25.59 6.21 -2.42
C ALA A 53 24.95 4.88 -2.86
N THR A 54 25.66 3.76 -2.74
CA THR A 54 25.17 2.41 -3.05
C THR A 54 24.67 1.63 -1.84
N ASP A 55 24.68 2.23 -0.65
CA ASP A 55 24.17 1.56 0.54
C ASP A 55 22.66 1.37 0.42
N MET A 56 22.22 0.14 0.65
CA MET A 56 20.82 -0.25 0.63
C MET A 56 20.54 -1.18 1.80
N TRP A 57 19.47 -0.92 2.54
CA TRP A 57 19.04 -1.72 3.68
C TRP A 57 17.52 -1.71 3.79
N GLY A 58 16.98 -2.70 4.48
CA GLY A 58 15.56 -2.91 4.62
C GLY A 58 14.97 -2.20 5.83
N ASP A 59 13.66 -1.99 5.76
CA ASP A 59 12.84 -1.70 6.93
C ASP A 59 12.36 -3.03 7.54
N PRO A 60 12.00 -3.07 8.84
CA PRO A 60 11.25 -4.19 9.39
C PRO A 60 10.01 -4.53 8.54
N ASN A 61 9.31 -3.51 8.02
CA ASN A 61 8.29 -3.66 6.99
C ASN A 61 8.92 -4.18 5.71
N PRO A 62 8.60 -5.40 5.28
CA PRO A 62 9.21 -6.01 4.11
C PRO A 62 8.90 -5.27 2.82
N ASN A 63 7.85 -4.44 2.78
CA ASN A 63 7.53 -3.65 1.60
C ASN A 63 8.43 -2.42 1.46
N LEU A 64 9.19 -2.04 2.49
CA LEU A 64 9.95 -0.79 2.52
C LEU A 64 11.45 -1.08 2.60
N PHE A 65 12.22 -0.25 1.91
CA PHE A 65 13.67 -0.27 1.95
C PHE A 65 14.21 1.13 1.77
N TYR A 66 15.49 1.29 2.06
CA TYR A 66 16.17 2.57 2.02
C TYR A 66 17.38 2.46 1.09
N VAL A 67 17.61 3.52 0.33
CA VAL A 67 18.84 3.73 -0.46
C VAL A 67 19.37 5.12 -0.14
N CYS A 68 20.66 5.34 -0.39
CA CYS A 68 21.19 6.69 -0.30
C CYS A 68 20.86 7.53 -1.54
N SER A 69 20.56 8.81 -1.32
CA SER A 69 20.45 9.80 -2.39
C SER A 69 21.75 9.90 -3.20
N GLU A 70 21.68 10.43 -4.43
CA GLU A 70 22.87 10.57 -5.30
C GLU A 70 23.97 11.46 -4.69
N ASP A 71 23.58 12.44 -3.87
CA ASP A 71 24.51 13.27 -3.10
C ASP A 71 25.04 12.57 -1.83
N GLY A 72 24.56 11.37 -1.53
CA GLY A 72 25.00 10.51 -0.43
C GLY A 72 24.63 11.02 0.96
N GLN A 73 23.78 12.04 1.04
CA GLN A 73 23.52 12.76 2.29
C GLN A 73 22.25 12.32 3.01
N GLN A 74 21.27 11.75 2.29
CA GLN A 74 19.98 11.43 2.89
C GLN A 74 19.51 10.01 2.53
N PRO A 75 19.02 9.23 3.51
CA PRO A 75 18.30 7.99 3.22
C PRO A 75 16.98 8.33 2.51
N LEU A 76 16.76 7.70 1.36
CA LEU A 76 15.52 7.74 0.61
C LEU A 76 14.76 6.45 0.87
N GLN A 77 13.56 6.57 1.43
CA GLN A 77 12.67 5.43 1.61
C GLN A 77 11.92 5.12 0.32
N LEU A 78 11.96 3.85 -0.07
CA LEU A 78 11.37 3.30 -1.27
C LEU A 78 10.49 2.10 -0.92
N GLN A 79 9.59 1.76 -1.83
CA GLN A 79 8.68 0.63 -1.68
C GLN A 79 8.97 -0.43 -2.74
N CYS A 80 8.97 -1.70 -2.34
CA CYS A 80 9.04 -2.81 -3.26
C CYS A 80 7.77 -2.89 -4.14
N PRO A 81 7.88 -3.38 -5.39
CA PRO A 81 6.71 -3.66 -6.21
C PRO A 81 5.75 -4.65 -5.52
N GLN A 82 4.47 -4.62 -5.89
CA GLN A 82 3.47 -5.53 -5.32
C GLN A 82 3.87 -7.01 -5.48
N GLY A 83 3.56 -7.82 -4.46
CA GLY A 83 3.91 -9.24 -4.39
C GLY A 83 5.40 -9.51 -4.11
N ARG A 84 6.17 -8.47 -3.76
CA ARG A 84 7.58 -8.57 -3.40
C ARG A 84 7.85 -7.88 -2.09
N GLY A 85 8.88 -8.34 -1.40
CA GLY A 85 9.45 -7.63 -0.26
C GLY A 85 10.97 -7.59 -0.32
N PHE A 86 11.53 -6.63 0.38
CA PHE A 86 12.96 -6.42 0.53
C PHE A 86 13.58 -7.53 1.39
N PHE A 87 14.69 -8.05 0.88
CA PHE A 87 15.47 -9.10 1.51
C PHE A 87 16.96 -8.75 1.41
N ASN A 88 17.68 -8.93 2.50
CA ASN A 88 19.13 -8.72 2.56
C ASN A 88 19.77 -9.85 3.37
N GLY A 89 20.45 -10.76 2.70
CA GLY A 89 21.11 -11.88 3.34
C GLY A 89 21.19 -13.10 2.43
N LEU A 90 21.89 -14.14 2.87
CA LEU A 90 22.03 -15.41 2.13
C LEU A 90 22.50 -15.25 0.66
N GLY A 91 23.21 -14.16 0.34
CA GLY A 91 23.65 -13.84 -1.03
C GLY A 91 22.64 -13.09 -1.89
N TYR A 92 21.48 -12.73 -1.33
CA TYR A 92 20.44 -11.94 -1.97
C TYR A 92 20.38 -10.52 -1.39
N LEU A 93 20.10 -9.55 -2.26
CA LEU A 93 19.92 -8.14 -1.88
C LEU A 93 18.89 -7.49 -2.80
N GLY A 94 17.78 -7.00 -2.22
CA GLY A 94 16.74 -6.25 -2.94
C GLY A 94 15.34 -6.85 -2.83
N CYS A 95 14.43 -6.41 -3.70
CA CYS A 95 13.03 -6.82 -3.68
C CYS A 95 12.81 -8.20 -4.34
N LEU A 96 12.64 -9.23 -3.53
CA LEU A 96 12.35 -10.59 -3.95
C LEU A 96 10.85 -10.90 -3.91
N PRO A 97 10.32 -11.71 -4.83
CA PRO A 97 8.97 -12.29 -4.71
C PRO A 97 8.81 -13.05 -3.39
N TYR A 98 7.67 -12.88 -2.70
CA TYR A 98 7.44 -13.50 -1.38
C TYR A 98 7.50 -15.04 -1.41
N ASP A 99 7.10 -15.66 -2.51
CA ASP A 99 7.21 -17.11 -2.73
C ASP A 99 8.65 -17.61 -2.90
N HIS A 100 9.60 -16.72 -3.18
CA HIS A 100 11.01 -17.03 -3.37
C HIS A 100 11.90 -16.50 -2.25
N TRP A 101 11.31 -16.07 -1.13
CA TRP A 101 12.07 -15.64 0.03
C TRP A 101 12.82 -16.83 0.67
N PRO A 102 14.16 -16.78 0.75
CA PRO A 102 14.94 -17.90 1.27
C PRO A 102 14.92 -18.01 2.82
N ALA A 103 14.34 -17.02 3.50
CA ALA A 103 14.06 -17.01 4.95
C ALA A 103 12.72 -16.28 5.20
N CYS A 104 12.34 -16.05 6.47
CA CYS A 104 11.04 -15.50 6.87
C CYS A 104 9.83 -16.36 6.48
N GLN A 105 10.05 -17.67 6.41
CA GLN A 105 9.00 -18.66 6.26
C GLN A 105 8.94 -19.43 7.58
N LEU A 106 7.74 -19.81 8.03
CA LEU A 106 7.59 -20.62 9.24
C LEU A 106 8.49 -21.86 9.11
N ALA A 107 9.40 -22.04 10.08
CA ALA A 107 10.29 -23.18 10.19
C ALA A 107 9.50 -24.42 10.61
N THR A 108 8.62 -24.88 9.74
CA THR A 108 7.95 -26.17 9.85
C THR A 108 7.93 -26.76 8.46
N ASP A 109 8.59 -27.91 8.31
CA ASP A 109 8.74 -28.71 7.08
C ASP A 109 7.41 -29.03 6.34
N ALA A 110 6.26 -28.61 6.89
CA ALA A 110 4.91 -28.80 6.35
C ALA A 110 4.29 -27.55 5.69
N THR A 111 4.79 -26.33 5.92
CA THR A 111 4.06 -25.09 5.52
C THR A 111 4.37 -24.61 4.11
N ALA A 112 5.56 -24.91 3.57
CA ALA A 112 5.86 -24.67 2.14
C ALA A 112 4.96 -25.52 1.22
N THR A 113 4.52 -26.70 1.69
CA THR A 113 3.50 -27.50 1.04
C THR A 113 2.09 -26.97 1.34
N ALA A 114 1.86 -26.39 2.53
CA ALA A 114 0.57 -25.81 2.90
C ALA A 114 0.17 -24.61 2.03
N THR A 115 1.05 -23.64 1.73
CA THR A 115 0.63 -22.41 1.01
C THR A 115 0.13 -22.67 -0.42
N ALA A 116 0.68 -23.67 -1.13
CA ALA A 116 0.18 -24.09 -2.45
C ALA A 116 -1.08 -24.96 -2.36
N THR A 117 -1.30 -25.62 -1.22
CA THR A 117 -2.45 -26.52 -1.00
C THR A 117 -3.62 -25.80 -0.33
N ALA A 118 -3.40 -24.64 0.29
CA ALA A 118 -4.41 -24.02 1.15
C ALA A 118 -5.47 -23.19 0.40
N THR A 119 -5.20 -22.78 -0.85
CA THR A 119 -6.27 -22.31 -1.75
C THR A 119 -7.12 -23.46 -2.29
N ALA A 120 -6.58 -24.70 -2.26
CA ALA A 120 -7.26 -25.92 -2.69
C ALA A 120 -7.97 -26.64 -1.53
N ALA A 121 -7.54 -26.41 -0.29
CA ALA A 121 -8.22 -26.84 0.93
C ALA A 121 -9.49 -25.99 1.10
N GLY A 122 -10.63 -26.50 0.66
CA GLY A 122 -11.92 -25.87 0.91
C GLY A 122 -12.21 -25.74 2.40
N CYS A 123 -13.29 -25.03 2.75
CA CYS A 123 -13.72 -24.87 4.14
C CYS A 123 -14.45 -26.09 4.71
N ASP A 124 -13.84 -27.26 4.64
CA ASP A 124 -14.44 -28.49 5.17
C ASP A 124 -14.46 -28.46 6.71
N SER A 125 -15.54 -28.98 7.32
CA SER A 125 -15.75 -28.93 8.78
C SER A 125 -14.65 -29.60 9.59
N ASP A 126 -13.98 -30.57 8.97
CA ASP A 126 -12.97 -31.41 9.62
C ASP A 126 -11.55 -30.86 9.40
N SER A 127 -11.41 -29.72 8.71
CA SER A 127 -10.13 -29.05 8.50
C SER A 127 -9.80 -28.14 9.69
N GLU A 128 -8.52 -28.09 10.08
CA GLU A 128 -8.05 -27.13 11.09
C GLU A 128 -8.29 -25.68 10.63
N HIS A 129 -8.25 -25.45 9.32
CA HIS A 129 -8.55 -24.20 8.63
C HIS A 129 -9.98 -23.69 8.85
N PHE A 130 -10.92 -24.57 9.22
CA PHE A 130 -12.26 -24.13 9.61
C PHE A 130 -12.28 -23.41 10.97
N THR A 131 -11.37 -23.77 11.86
CA THR A 131 -11.32 -23.25 13.24
C THR A 131 -10.38 -22.07 13.42
N GLN A 132 -9.41 -21.88 12.52
CA GLN A 132 -8.44 -20.80 12.61
C GLN A 132 -7.95 -20.31 11.24
N PRO A 133 -7.59 -19.01 11.11
CA PRO A 133 -7.03 -18.48 9.87
C PRO A 133 -5.60 -19.01 9.62
N TRP A 134 -5.15 -18.95 8.37
CA TRP A 134 -3.83 -19.46 7.97
C TRP A 134 -3.12 -18.52 6.99
N PRO A 135 -1.78 -18.54 6.93
CA PRO A 135 -1.01 -17.58 6.15
C PRO A 135 -1.21 -17.78 4.64
N ALA A 136 -1.19 -16.68 3.91
CA ALA A 136 -1.02 -16.68 2.46
C ALA A 136 0.47 -16.51 2.09
N THR A 137 0.76 -16.52 0.79
CA THR A 137 2.12 -16.26 0.28
C THR A 137 2.58 -14.83 0.61
N ASP A 138 1.69 -13.84 0.45
CA ASP A 138 1.98 -12.48 0.87
C ASP A 138 1.86 -12.42 2.42
N PRO A 139 2.90 -11.98 3.14
CA PRO A 139 2.92 -11.98 4.58
C PRO A 139 1.94 -10.98 5.21
N ASN A 140 1.40 -10.01 4.47
CA ASN A 140 0.28 -9.18 4.94
C ASN A 140 -1.08 -9.88 4.78
N GLN A 141 -1.14 -11.01 4.09
CA GLN A 141 -2.39 -11.67 3.75
C GLN A 141 -2.57 -13.01 4.47
N PHE A 142 -3.83 -13.38 4.64
CA PHE A 142 -4.23 -14.63 5.27
C PHE A 142 -5.59 -15.07 4.77
N TYR A 143 -5.87 -16.34 4.92
CA TYR A 143 -7.14 -16.93 4.56
C TYR A 143 -7.97 -17.24 5.80
N MET A 144 -9.29 -17.19 5.67
CA MET A 144 -10.24 -17.68 6.68
C MET A 144 -11.47 -18.33 6.03
N CYS A 145 -12.14 -19.20 6.77
CA CYS A 145 -13.39 -19.80 6.35
C CYS A 145 -14.61 -19.02 6.86
N PRO A 146 -15.48 -18.50 5.98
CA PRO A 146 -16.67 -17.79 6.41
C PRO A 146 -17.80 -18.74 6.84
N ALA A 147 -17.83 -19.96 6.30
CA ALA A 147 -18.79 -21.01 6.62
C ALA A 147 -18.28 -22.38 6.12
N THR A 148 -18.91 -23.46 6.57
CA THR A 148 -18.58 -24.82 6.12
C THR A 148 -18.87 -25.00 4.63
N ALA A 149 -17.99 -25.69 3.92
CA ALA A 149 -17.98 -25.90 2.47
C ALA A 149 -17.94 -24.61 1.62
N ALA A 150 -17.62 -23.46 2.23
CA ALA A 150 -17.44 -22.20 1.51
C ALA A 150 -16.05 -22.11 0.85
N THR A 151 -15.90 -21.16 -0.08
CA THR A 151 -14.60 -20.73 -0.57
C THR A 151 -13.87 -19.93 0.52
N PRO A 152 -12.59 -20.24 0.82
CA PRO A 152 -11.79 -19.41 1.70
C PRO A 152 -11.73 -17.95 1.26
N LEU A 153 -11.88 -17.02 2.21
CA LEU A 153 -11.70 -15.59 1.97
C LEU A 153 -10.23 -15.23 2.14
N LEU A 154 -9.63 -14.61 1.13
CA LEU A 154 -8.33 -13.97 1.24
C LEU A 154 -8.50 -12.55 1.80
N LEU A 155 -7.83 -12.26 2.91
CA LEU A 155 -7.93 -11.01 3.64
C LEU A 155 -6.56 -10.44 3.92
N ASN A 156 -6.52 -9.14 4.22
CA ASN A 156 -5.30 -8.42 4.54
C ASN A 156 -5.29 -8.04 6.03
N CYS A 157 -4.12 -8.09 6.64
CA CYS A 157 -3.84 -7.39 7.87
C CYS A 157 -3.91 -5.87 7.65
N THR A 158 -4.17 -5.11 8.72
CA THR A 158 -4.09 -3.65 8.66
C THR A 158 -2.68 -3.20 8.23
N PRO A 159 -2.53 -2.01 7.60
CA PRO A 159 -1.22 -1.49 7.22
C PRO A 159 -0.21 -1.54 8.37
N GLY A 160 1.04 -1.89 8.06
CA GLY A 160 2.12 -2.01 9.06
C GLY A 160 2.18 -3.36 9.80
N LYS A 161 1.36 -4.34 9.41
CA LYS A 161 1.32 -5.67 10.05
C LYS A 161 1.48 -6.82 9.07
N GLY A 162 2.05 -7.92 9.56
CA GLY A 162 2.08 -9.23 8.91
C GLY A 162 1.27 -10.27 9.69
N PHE A 163 0.78 -11.29 9.01
CA PHE A 163 0.06 -12.40 9.62
C PHE A 163 1.02 -13.44 10.19
N VAL A 164 0.80 -13.82 11.45
CA VAL A 164 1.53 -14.84 12.20
C VAL A 164 0.58 -16.01 12.44
N ALA A 165 1.08 -17.23 12.23
CA ALA A 165 0.41 -18.47 12.62
C ALA A 165 1.45 -19.46 13.16
N THR A 166 1.83 -19.29 14.42
CA THR A 166 2.71 -20.20 15.17
C THR A 166 1.88 -20.98 16.19
N SER A 167 2.50 -21.90 16.93
CA SER A 167 1.84 -22.57 18.06
C SER A 167 1.42 -21.60 19.18
N ASP A 168 2.11 -20.47 19.28
CA ASP A 168 1.99 -19.54 20.40
C ASP A 168 1.15 -18.30 20.05
N ALA A 169 1.03 -17.95 18.76
CA ALA A 169 0.30 -16.78 18.30
C ALA A 169 -0.34 -17.00 16.92
N VAL A 170 -1.61 -16.62 16.80
CA VAL A 170 -2.34 -16.56 15.52
C VAL A 170 -2.98 -15.18 15.36
N GLY A 171 -2.64 -14.47 14.29
CA GLY A 171 -3.20 -13.16 13.98
C GLY A 171 -2.21 -12.17 13.35
N CYS A 172 -2.68 -10.93 13.16
CA CYS A 172 -1.86 -9.85 12.60
C CYS A 172 -0.99 -9.18 13.66
N ALA A 173 0.32 -9.12 13.43
CA ALA A 173 1.31 -8.52 14.31
C ALA A 173 2.13 -7.44 13.59
N ASP A 174 2.68 -6.47 14.32
CA ASP A 174 3.58 -5.47 13.74
C ASP A 174 4.81 -6.13 13.11
N TRP A 175 5.36 -5.54 12.06
CA TRP A 175 6.42 -6.17 11.27
C TRP A 175 7.65 -6.62 12.06
N THR A 176 8.06 -5.87 13.08
CA THR A 176 9.15 -6.30 13.98
C THR A 176 8.80 -7.57 14.74
N VAL A 177 7.56 -7.69 15.23
CA VAL A 177 7.08 -8.92 15.89
C VAL A 177 7.01 -10.04 14.88
N TRP A 178 6.42 -9.79 13.69
CA TRP A 178 6.33 -10.76 12.62
C TRP A 178 7.70 -11.35 12.24
N ARG A 179 8.72 -10.50 12.03
CA ARG A 179 10.10 -10.94 11.73
C ARG A 179 10.66 -11.86 12.81
N ARG A 180 10.39 -11.57 14.09
CA ARG A 180 10.81 -12.40 15.22
C ARG A 180 10.11 -13.75 15.25
N GLU A 181 8.78 -13.75 15.09
CA GLU A 181 7.98 -15.00 15.05
C GLU A 181 8.37 -15.88 13.85
N MET A 182 8.73 -15.26 12.73
CA MET A 182 9.26 -15.93 11.53
C MET A 182 10.77 -16.19 11.58
N GLN A 183 11.44 -15.88 12.70
CA GLN A 183 12.87 -16.09 12.95
C GLN A 183 13.79 -15.52 11.85
N CYS A 184 13.52 -14.28 11.43
CA CYS A 184 14.19 -13.67 10.29
C CYS A 184 14.53 -12.18 10.49
N GLU A 185 14.83 -11.81 11.74
CA GLU A 185 15.21 -10.45 12.11
C GLU A 185 16.55 -9.98 11.49
N ASP A 186 17.38 -10.92 11.04
CA ASP A 186 18.68 -10.61 10.43
C ASP A 186 18.62 -10.43 8.90
N TYR A 187 17.42 -10.55 8.29
CA TYR A 187 17.26 -10.61 6.83
C TYR A 187 16.50 -9.41 6.23
N TYR A 188 16.86 -8.19 6.65
CA TYR A 188 16.42 -6.93 6.04
C TYR A 188 17.50 -5.86 6.19
#